data_AF-A0AAE0SRP5-F1
#
_entry.id   AF-A0AAE0SRP5-F1
#
_cell.length_a   1.000
_cell.length_b   1.000
_cell.length_c   1.000
_cell.angle_alpha   90.00
_cell.angle_beta   90.00
_cell.angle_gamma   90.00
#
_symmetry.space_group_name_H-M   'P 1'
#
loop_
_entity.id
_entity.type
_entity.pdbx_description
1 polymer ?
#
loop_
_entity_poly.entity_id
_entity_poly.type
_entity_poly.pdbx_seq_one_letter_code
_entity_poly.pdbx_strand_id
1 'polypeptide(L)'
;CWYQMFWNNLDSLVWNIIYFSNCKQGKQSPDVRTFLALDNPRNAEEKVDSENFDNSDRMSKDINPVNLGPSEKTSVKPCDFEFLKIIGKGSFGKVLLARHKKEAKIYAVKVLQKQAIMKRNEVKHIMSERSVLLKNVKHPFLVGLHYSFQTPDKLYFVLDYVNGGELFFHLQRERYFPENRAKFYSAEMASALGYLHSLNIIYRDLKPENILLDSKGHVVLTDFGLCKEGIEGMGTTSTFCGTPEYLAPEVLRKQPYDKTVDWWCLGAVLYEMLYGLPPFYSRDTAEMYDCILYKPLKLRTNASAVARSLIEGLLQKEKEKRLGAKKDFCEIKAHDFFADICWEDLDAKKLVPPYNPNVSGQLDLKHFDPEFVREPVPASVGKSASGNKMVSASVIEADGMFQGFTYVPPAEDAFS
;
A
#
# COMPACT_ATOMS: atom_id res chain seq x y z
N CYS A 1 -0.17 -6.97 30.22
CA CYS A 1 -1.24 -7.95 29.94
C CYS A 1 -2.62 -7.38 29.59
N TRP A 2 -2.93 -6.09 29.81
CA TRP A 2 -4.18 -5.47 29.27
C TRP A 2 -3.93 -4.57 28.03
N TYR A 3 -2.66 -4.34 27.67
CA TYR A 3 -2.25 -3.54 26.51
C TYR A 3 -2.20 -4.31 25.18
N GLN A 4 -2.42 -5.64 25.21
CA GLN A 4 -2.37 -6.53 24.04
C GLN A 4 -3.77 -6.83 23.46
N MET A 5 -4.86 -6.52 24.18
CA MET A 5 -6.22 -6.94 23.81
C MET A 5 -7.09 -5.83 23.19
N PHE A 6 -6.63 -4.58 23.16
CA PHE A 6 -7.46 -3.45 22.71
C PHE A 6 -7.16 -2.93 21.30
N TRP A 7 -6.11 -3.42 20.65
CA TRP A 7 -5.73 -2.99 19.28
C TRP A 7 -5.94 -4.07 18.21
N ASN A 8 -6.27 -5.32 18.57
CA ASN A 8 -6.65 -6.40 17.65
C ASN A 8 -8.02 -6.20 16.97
N ASN A 9 -8.60 -4.99 17.02
CA ASN A 9 -9.96 -4.71 16.55
C ASN A 9 -10.08 -3.48 15.64
N LEU A 10 -8.98 -2.94 15.11
CA LEU A 10 -9.02 -1.77 14.23
C LEU A 10 -8.33 -2.07 12.90
N ASP A 11 -9.14 -2.60 11.99
CA ASP A 11 -8.86 -2.75 10.56
C ASP A 11 -8.43 -1.42 9.92
N SER A 12 -7.29 -1.41 9.22
CA SER A 12 -6.74 -0.30 8.44
C SER A 12 -7.59 0.14 7.22
N LEU A 13 -8.82 -0.35 7.05
CA LEU A 13 -9.77 0.14 6.04
C LEU A 13 -11.23 0.16 6.52
N VAL A 14 -11.49 0.01 7.83
CA VAL A 14 -12.84 0.17 8.42
C VAL A 14 -13.03 1.54 9.08
N TRP A 15 -11.99 2.38 9.12
CA TRP A 15 -12.12 3.76 9.64
C TRP A 15 -12.95 4.71 8.78
N ASN A 16 -13.31 4.36 7.54
CA ASN A 16 -14.03 5.28 6.65
C ASN A 16 -15.56 5.25 6.72
N ILE A 17 -16.22 4.44 7.58
CA ILE A 17 -17.71 4.36 7.55
C ILE A 17 -18.45 4.41 8.91
N ILE A 18 -17.84 4.29 10.09
CA ILE A 18 -18.63 4.40 11.35
C ILE A 18 -17.82 5.08 12.46
N TYR A 19 -18.13 6.34 12.80
CA TYR A 19 -18.57 6.76 14.14
C TYR A 19 -18.89 8.27 14.18
N PHE A 20 -20.18 8.58 14.08
CA PHE A 20 -20.76 9.87 14.50
C PHE A 20 -21.06 9.87 15.99
N SER A 21 -21.01 11.09 16.56
CA SER A 21 -21.51 11.52 17.87
C SER A 21 -20.65 11.18 19.08
N ASN A 22 -19.78 12.10 19.48
CA ASN A 22 -20.16 13.22 20.38
C ASN A 22 -18.87 13.91 20.84
N CYS A 23 -18.63 15.16 20.40
CA CYS A 23 -17.64 16.00 21.08
C CYS A 23 -18.15 17.43 21.23
N LYS A 24 -18.06 17.92 22.47
CA LYS A 24 -18.52 19.23 22.93
C LYS A 24 -17.77 20.34 22.19
N GLN A 25 -18.50 21.41 21.88
CA GLN A 25 -18.02 22.61 21.19
C GLN A 25 -16.79 23.23 21.90
N GLY A 26 -15.60 22.86 21.44
CA GLY A 26 -14.35 23.60 21.63
C GLY A 26 -13.99 24.39 20.38
N LYS A 27 -13.13 25.40 20.52
CA LYS A 27 -12.65 26.29 19.45
C LYS A 27 -11.81 25.54 18.39
N GLN A 28 -12.45 24.76 17.52
CA GLN A 28 -11.81 24.10 16.36
C GLN A 28 -11.61 25.08 15.20
N SER A 29 -10.53 24.91 14.42
CA SER A 29 -10.24 25.67 13.20
C SER A 29 -11.32 25.47 12.12
N PRO A 30 -11.64 26.47 11.27
CA PRO A 30 -12.57 26.32 10.14
C PRO A 30 -12.22 25.16 9.20
N ASP A 31 -10.94 24.90 8.94
CA ASP A 31 -10.51 23.83 8.02
C ASP A 31 -10.81 22.44 8.63
N VAL A 32 -10.55 22.25 9.93
CA VAL A 32 -10.86 21.00 10.65
C VAL A 32 -12.36 20.83 10.88
N ARG A 33 -13.11 21.92 11.10
CA ARG A 33 -14.57 21.86 11.13
C ARG A 33 -15.16 21.44 9.79
N THR A 34 -14.63 22.00 8.69
CA THR A 34 -15.02 21.62 7.33
C THR A 34 -14.72 20.15 7.08
N PHE A 35 -13.56 19.68 7.56
CA PHE A 35 -13.19 18.27 7.52
C PHE A 35 -14.20 17.38 8.25
N LEU A 36 -14.44 17.63 9.54
CA LEU A 36 -15.29 16.77 10.38
C LEU A 36 -16.79 16.86 10.04
N ALA A 37 -17.23 17.97 9.43
CA ALA A 37 -18.63 18.17 9.04
C ALA A 37 -19.01 17.42 7.75
N LEU A 38 -18.03 17.00 6.94
CA LEU A 38 -18.26 16.33 5.66
C LEU A 38 -18.55 14.84 5.77
N ASP A 39 -18.46 14.26 6.97
CA ASP A 39 -18.89 12.87 7.20
C ASP A 39 -20.42 12.73 7.32
N ASN A 40 -21.20 13.81 7.32
CA ASN A 40 -22.66 13.70 7.48
C ASN A 40 -23.29 13.25 6.13
N PRO A 41 -23.92 12.07 6.03
CA PRO A 41 -24.26 11.44 4.74
C PRO A 41 -25.52 12.03 4.09
N ARG A 42 -25.60 13.36 3.96
CA ARG A 42 -26.77 14.02 3.34
C ARG A 42 -26.51 15.10 2.30
N ASN A 43 -25.29 15.51 2.00
CA ASN A 43 -25.06 16.49 0.92
C ASN A 43 -23.86 16.11 0.07
N ALA A 44 -24.09 15.25 -0.92
CA ALA A 44 -23.22 15.07 -2.08
C ALA A 44 -24.09 14.76 -3.31
N GLU A 45 -24.97 15.70 -3.67
CA GLU A 45 -25.46 15.80 -5.04
C GLU A 45 -24.66 16.91 -5.72
N GLU A 46 -23.67 16.56 -6.53
CA GLU A 46 -23.15 17.47 -7.55
C GLU A 46 -23.01 16.76 -8.89
N LYS A 47 -23.96 17.13 -9.77
CA LYS A 47 -23.86 17.50 -11.18
C LYS A 47 -22.81 16.78 -12.03
N VAL A 48 -23.35 15.98 -12.96
CA VAL A 48 -22.69 15.47 -14.16
C VAL A 48 -22.75 16.55 -15.23
N ASP A 49 -21.60 17.09 -15.65
CA ASP A 49 -21.49 17.86 -16.87
C ASP A 49 -21.41 16.91 -18.07
N SER A 50 -22.38 17.04 -18.96
CA SER A 50 -22.45 16.36 -20.26
C SER A 50 -21.77 17.22 -21.31
N GLU A 51 -20.63 16.77 -21.83
CA GLU A 51 -20.08 17.30 -23.08
C GLU A 51 -20.30 16.31 -24.22
N ASN A 52 -21.07 16.79 -25.20
CA ASN A 52 -21.33 16.16 -26.48
C ASN A 52 -20.05 16.10 -27.32
N PHE A 53 -19.74 14.95 -27.89
CA PHE A 53 -18.89 14.87 -29.07
C PHE A 53 -19.65 14.21 -30.22
N ASP A 54 -19.70 14.97 -31.30
CA ASP A 54 -20.40 14.72 -32.55
C ASP A 54 -19.91 13.48 -33.28
N ASN A 55 -20.83 12.94 -34.08
CA ASN A 55 -20.77 11.67 -34.75
C ASN A 55 -20.49 11.91 -36.25
N SER A 56 -19.33 11.50 -36.76
CA SER A 56 -19.14 11.21 -38.20
C SER A 56 -17.91 10.33 -38.42
N ASP A 57 -18.11 9.05 -38.73
CA ASP A 57 -17.89 8.57 -40.11
C ASP A 57 -18.22 7.08 -40.27
N ARG A 58 -18.75 6.75 -41.45
CA ARG A 58 -19.17 5.42 -41.91
C ARG A 58 -18.07 4.74 -42.73
N MET A 59 -18.18 3.40 -42.83
CA MET A 59 -17.55 2.42 -43.77
C MET A 59 -16.54 1.50 -43.07
N SER A 60 -16.46 0.19 -43.27
CA SER A 60 -17.18 -0.80 -44.10
C SER A 60 -16.74 -2.20 -43.63
N LYS A 61 -17.59 -3.22 -43.78
CA LYS A 61 -17.31 -4.63 -43.47
C LYS A 61 -16.31 -5.25 -44.45
N ASP A 62 -15.38 -6.08 -43.98
CA ASP A 62 -15.27 -7.53 -44.26
C ASP A 62 -13.87 -8.10 -43.94
N ILE A 63 -13.84 -9.44 -43.71
CA ILE A 63 -12.76 -10.43 -43.92
C ILE A 63 -12.32 -11.25 -42.67
N ASN A 64 -12.83 -12.50 -42.66
CA ASN A 64 -12.30 -13.82 -42.25
C ASN A 64 -11.64 -14.05 -40.86
N PRO A 65 -12.10 -15.07 -40.09
CA PRO A 65 -11.42 -15.51 -38.88
C PRO A 65 -10.15 -16.31 -39.22
N VAL A 66 -8.99 -15.75 -38.86
CA VAL A 66 -7.71 -16.46 -38.91
C VAL A 66 -7.69 -17.52 -37.81
N ASN A 67 -7.59 -18.78 -38.22
CA ASN A 67 -7.37 -19.93 -37.35
C ASN A 67 -5.93 -19.90 -36.83
N LEU A 68 -5.73 -19.46 -35.59
CA LEU A 68 -4.47 -19.59 -34.87
C LEU A 68 -4.60 -20.83 -33.98
N GLY A 69 -3.75 -21.82 -34.23
CA GLY A 69 -3.70 -23.12 -33.54
C GLY A 69 -3.59 -23.04 -32.00
N PRO A 70 -3.49 -24.18 -31.30
CA PRO A 70 -3.76 -24.26 -29.87
C PRO A 70 -2.81 -23.37 -29.07
N SER A 71 -3.31 -22.21 -28.65
CA SER A 71 -2.67 -21.36 -27.66
C SER A 71 -2.83 -22.09 -26.32
N GLU A 72 -1.80 -22.83 -25.90
CA GLU A 72 -1.66 -23.23 -24.51
C GLU A 72 -1.44 -21.96 -23.65
N LYS A 73 -2.54 -21.25 -23.38
CA LYS A 73 -2.60 -20.31 -22.27
C LYS A 73 -2.57 -21.17 -21.00
N THR A 74 -1.41 -21.30 -20.39
CA THR A 74 -1.26 -21.89 -19.04
C THR A 74 -1.94 -20.97 -18.03
N SER A 75 -3.28 -21.04 -17.94
CA SER A 75 -4.04 -20.30 -16.94
C SER A 75 -3.69 -20.86 -15.56
N VAL A 76 -3.07 -20.05 -14.71
CA VAL A 76 -2.83 -20.39 -13.30
C VAL A 76 -4.16 -20.39 -12.54
N LYS A 77 -4.38 -21.40 -11.70
CA LYS A 77 -5.62 -21.65 -10.96
C LYS A 77 -5.35 -21.83 -9.47
N PRO A 78 -6.37 -21.64 -8.61
CA PRO A 78 -6.23 -21.92 -7.17
C PRO A 78 -5.72 -23.33 -6.86
N CYS A 79 -6.06 -24.33 -7.68
CA CYS A 79 -5.63 -25.73 -7.48
C CYS A 79 -4.13 -25.96 -7.72
N ASP A 80 -3.44 -25.03 -8.36
CA ASP A 80 -1.99 -25.08 -8.58
C ASP A 80 -1.21 -24.71 -7.31
N PHE A 81 -1.90 -24.17 -6.31
CA PHE A 81 -1.34 -23.81 -5.01
C PHE A 81 -1.80 -24.75 -3.90
N GLU A 82 -0.90 -24.99 -2.96
CA GLU A 82 -1.19 -25.60 -1.67
C GLU A 82 -1.23 -24.47 -0.63
N PHE A 83 -2.42 -24.16 -0.13
CA PHE A 83 -2.61 -23.12 0.88
C PHE A 83 -2.30 -23.67 2.27
N LEU A 84 -1.27 -23.14 2.91
CA LEU A 84 -0.68 -23.68 4.14
C LEU A 84 -1.30 -23.03 5.38
N LYS A 85 -1.28 -21.69 5.45
CA LYS A 85 -1.67 -20.91 6.63
C LYS A 85 -2.28 -19.57 6.26
N ILE A 86 -3.16 -19.05 7.11
CA ILE A 86 -3.56 -17.63 7.05
C ILE A 86 -2.48 -16.83 7.76
N ILE A 87 -1.97 -15.81 7.09
CA ILE A 87 -0.91 -14.93 7.60
C ILE A 87 -1.37 -13.48 7.76
N GLY A 88 -2.56 -13.13 7.25
CA GLY A 88 -3.16 -11.83 7.46
C GLY A 88 -4.63 -11.80 7.08
N LYS A 89 -5.33 -10.77 7.55
CA LYS A 89 -6.69 -10.43 7.14
C LYS A 89 -6.71 -8.99 6.66
N GLY A 90 -7.46 -8.75 5.60
CA GLY A 90 -7.70 -7.41 5.08
C GLY A 90 -9.20 -7.19 4.92
N SER A 91 -9.57 -5.95 4.60
CA SER A 91 -10.97 -5.52 4.62
C SER A 91 -11.88 -6.20 3.60
N PHE A 92 -11.30 -6.78 2.55
CA PHE A 92 -12.03 -7.50 1.49
C PHE A 92 -11.65 -8.99 1.41
N GLY A 93 -10.78 -9.47 2.30
CA GLY A 93 -10.11 -10.75 2.05
C GLY A 93 -9.14 -11.23 3.11
N LYS A 94 -8.36 -12.24 2.74
CA LYS A 94 -7.33 -12.86 3.59
C LYS A 94 -6.03 -12.98 2.81
N VAL A 95 -4.92 -12.93 3.52
CA VAL A 95 -3.60 -13.22 2.97
C VAL A 95 -3.19 -14.60 3.48
N LEU A 96 -2.87 -15.50 2.55
CA LEU A 96 -2.52 -16.88 2.85
C LEU A 96 -1.08 -17.18 2.43
N LEU A 97 -0.34 -17.87 3.27
CA LEU A 97 0.89 -18.54 2.87
C LEU A 97 0.53 -19.71 1.97
N ALA A 98 1.09 -19.74 0.76
CA ALA A 98 0.85 -20.83 -0.18
C ALA A 98 2.14 -21.28 -0.86
N ARG A 99 2.18 -22.57 -1.21
CA ARG A 99 3.25 -23.17 -2.01
C ARG A 99 2.74 -23.45 -3.42
N HIS A 100 3.43 -22.97 -4.45
CA HIS A 100 3.10 -23.38 -5.81
C HIS A 100 3.58 -24.82 -6.04
N LYS A 101 2.67 -25.71 -6.46
CA LYS A 101 2.92 -27.16 -6.47
C LYS A 101 3.99 -27.59 -7.46
N LYS A 102 4.11 -26.89 -8.60
CA LYS A 102 5.10 -27.21 -9.64
C LYS A 102 6.49 -26.67 -9.32
N GLU A 103 6.55 -25.42 -8.85
CA GLU A 103 7.83 -24.74 -8.57
C GLU A 103 8.36 -25.02 -7.16
N ALA A 104 7.52 -25.55 -6.26
CA ALA A 104 7.79 -25.68 -4.83
C ALA A 104 8.16 -24.35 -4.13
N LYS A 105 7.92 -23.20 -4.77
CA LYS A 105 8.19 -21.86 -4.25
C LYS A 105 7.05 -21.37 -3.34
N ILE A 106 7.43 -20.61 -2.32
CA ILE A 106 6.52 -20.05 -1.30
C ILE A 106 6.10 -18.63 -1.69
N TYR A 107 4.82 -18.33 -1.49
CA TYR A 107 4.19 -17.06 -1.84
C TYR A 107 3.22 -16.59 -0.76
N ALA A 108 2.96 -15.28 -0.75
CA ALA A 108 1.81 -14.69 -0.07
C ALA A 108 0.67 -14.50 -1.08
N VAL A 109 -0.47 -15.14 -0.85
CA VAL A 109 -1.64 -15.06 -1.73
C VAL A 109 -2.72 -14.21 -1.06
N LYS A 110 -2.93 -12.99 -1.57
CA LYS A 110 -4.01 -12.08 -1.16
C LYS A 110 -5.28 -12.49 -1.92
N VAL A 111 -6.25 -13.03 -1.20
CA VAL A 111 -7.52 -13.53 -1.74
C VAL A 111 -8.66 -12.60 -1.34
N LEU A 112 -9.27 -11.96 -2.33
CA LEU A 112 -10.32 -10.95 -2.14
C LEU A 112 -11.67 -11.44 -2.64
N GLN A 113 -12.75 -11.10 -1.96
CA GLN A 113 -14.12 -11.47 -2.36
C GLN A 113 -14.73 -10.40 -3.29
N LYS A 114 -15.12 -10.80 -4.51
CA LYS A 114 -15.70 -9.87 -5.51
C LYS A 114 -16.93 -9.14 -4.98
N GLN A 115 -17.83 -9.88 -4.32
CA GLN A 115 -19.04 -9.31 -3.73
C GLN A 115 -18.74 -8.25 -2.65
N ALA A 116 -17.69 -8.44 -1.85
CA ALA A 116 -17.30 -7.48 -0.83
C ALA A 116 -16.74 -6.19 -1.47
N ILE A 117 -15.94 -6.31 -2.53
CA ILE A 117 -15.38 -5.18 -3.28
C ILE A 117 -16.51 -4.37 -3.94
N MET A 118 -17.44 -5.04 -4.63
CA MET A 118 -18.55 -4.38 -5.31
C MET A 118 -19.46 -3.65 -4.34
N LYS A 119 -19.79 -4.26 -3.20
CA LYS A 119 -20.63 -3.62 -2.16
C LYS A 119 -20.04 -2.33 -1.61
N ARG A 120 -18.71 -2.17 -1.64
CA ARG A 120 -18.02 -0.97 -1.17
C ARG A 120 -17.60 -0.02 -2.30
N ASN A 121 -17.92 -0.34 -3.55
CA ASN A 121 -17.54 0.44 -4.74
C ASN A 121 -16.02 0.59 -4.96
N GLU A 122 -15.26 -0.45 -4.61
CA GLU A 122 -13.79 -0.43 -4.55
C GLU A 122 -13.11 -1.07 -5.77
N VAL A 123 -13.88 -1.36 -6.83
CA VAL A 123 -13.40 -2.04 -8.05
C VAL A 123 -12.24 -1.29 -8.70
N LYS A 124 -12.33 0.05 -8.79
CA LYS A 124 -11.31 0.89 -9.41
C LYS A 124 -9.98 0.82 -8.64
N HIS A 125 -10.00 0.82 -7.32
CA HIS A 125 -8.79 0.73 -6.50
C HIS A 125 -8.09 -0.62 -6.68
N ILE A 126 -8.83 -1.73 -6.69
CA ILE A 126 -8.25 -3.07 -6.92
C ILE A 126 -7.66 -3.20 -8.33
N MET A 127 -8.31 -2.64 -9.34
CA MET A 127 -7.78 -2.65 -10.71
C MET A 127 -6.55 -1.74 -10.86
N SER A 128 -6.48 -0.65 -10.09
CA SER A 128 -5.31 0.22 -10.00
C SER A 128 -4.13 -0.48 -9.31
N GLU A 129 -4.36 -1.16 -8.17
CA GLU A 129 -3.36 -1.98 -7.47
C GLU A 129 -2.73 -2.99 -8.43
N ARG A 130 -3.58 -3.69 -9.19
CA ARG A 130 -3.14 -4.62 -10.23
C ARG A 130 -2.31 -3.92 -11.31
N SER A 131 -2.79 -2.80 -11.83
CA SER A 131 -2.08 -2.05 -12.89
C SER A 131 -0.65 -1.70 -12.46
N VAL A 132 -0.50 -1.19 -11.23
CA VAL A 132 0.80 -0.79 -10.67
C VAL A 132 1.71 -2.00 -10.56
N LEU A 133 1.20 -3.08 -9.97
CA LEU A 133 1.95 -4.33 -9.81
C LEU A 133 2.34 -4.97 -11.15
N LEU A 134 1.53 -4.79 -12.21
CA LEU A 134 1.79 -5.34 -13.55
C LEU A 134 2.78 -4.53 -14.38
N LYS A 135 3.10 -3.28 -14.00
CA LYS A 135 4.10 -2.45 -14.70
C LYS A 135 5.54 -2.96 -14.56
N ASN A 136 5.71 -4.20 -14.08
CA ASN A 136 6.99 -4.85 -13.88
C ASN A 136 7.91 -4.00 -13.00
N VAL A 137 7.34 -3.50 -11.90
CA VAL A 137 8.02 -2.75 -10.85
C VAL A 137 9.09 -3.67 -10.26
N LYS A 138 10.29 -3.65 -10.83
CA LYS A 138 11.44 -4.46 -10.42
C LYS A 138 12.34 -3.60 -9.56
N HIS A 139 12.05 -3.56 -8.26
CA HIS A 139 12.86 -2.86 -7.28
C HIS A 139 13.11 -3.75 -6.04
N PRO A 140 14.33 -3.82 -5.50
CA PRO A 140 14.71 -4.70 -4.37
C PRO A 140 13.87 -4.52 -3.09
N PHE A 141 13.27 -3.33 -2.92
CA PHE A 141 12.52 -2.92 -1.73
C PHE A 141 11.01 -2.76 -1.99
N LEU A 142 10.50 -3.29 -3.10
CA LEU A 142 9.08 -3.32 -3.43
C LEU A 142 8.62 -4.77 -3.54
N VAL A 143 7.42 -5.09 -3.05
CA VAL A 143 6.86 -6.44 -3.19
C VAL A 143 6.51 -6.73 -4.65
N GLY A 144 6.95 -7.87 -5.17
CA GLY A 144 6.68 -8.30 -6.53
C GLY A 144 5.36 -9.07 -6.67
N LEU A 145 4.69 -8.87 -7.81
CA LEU A 145 3.54 -9.68 -8.24
C LEU A 145 4.01 -10.78 -9.19
N HIS A 146 3.76 -12.03 -8.82
CA HIS A 146 4.08 -13.20 -9.65
C HIS A 146 2.89 -13.59 -10.50
N TYR A 147 1.69 -13.68 -9.93
CA TYR A 147 0.49 -14.07 -10.65
C TYR A 147 -0.70 -13.26 -10.18
N SER A 148 -1.62 -12.93 -11.08
CA SER A 148 -2.96 -12.50 -10.69
C SER A 148 -3.99 -13.32 -11.45
N PHE A 149 -4.98 -13.87 -10.75
CA PHE A 149 -6.04 -14.65 -11.40
C PHE A 149 -7.34 -14.53 -10.63
N GLN A 150 -8.43 -14.99 -11.23
CA GLN A 150 -9.76 -14.85 -10.64
C GLN A 150 -10.59 -16.13 -10.78
N THR A 151 -11.49 -16.32 -9.82
CA THR A 151 -12.62 -17.25 -9.90
C THR A 151 -13.91 -16.44 -10.01
N PRO A 152 -15.08 -17.07 -10.24
CA PRO A 152 -16.35 -16.34 -10.34
C PRO A 152 -16.67 -15.48 -9.11
N ASP A 153 -16.13 -15.84 -7.94
CA ASP A 153 -16.41 -15.19 -6.65
C ASP A 153 -15.21 -14.47 -6.01
N LYS A 154 -13.98 -14.70 -6.48
CA LYS A 154 -12.75 -14.20 -5.83
C LYS A 154 -11.70 -13.70 -6.81
N LEU A 155 -10.85 -12.81 -6.33
CA LEU A 155 -9.61 -12.34 -6.96
C LEU A 155 -8.42 -12.83 -6.15
N TYR A 156 -7.32 -13.15 -6.83
CA TYR A 156 -6.09 -13.68 -6.23
C TYR A 156 -4.91 -12.86 -6.74
N PHE A 157 -4.15 -12.26 -5.82
CA PHE A 157 -2.81 -11.75 -6.08
C PHE A 157 -1.79 -12.69 -5.43
N VAL A 158 -0.84 -13.19 -6.21
CA VAL A 158 0.26 -14.02 -5.73
C VAL A 158 1.51 -13.17 -5.68
N LEU A 159 1.92 -12.83 -4.47
CA LEU A 159 2.97 -11.86 -4.16
C LEU A 159 4.19 -12.55 -3.54
N ASP A 160 5.33 -11.86 -3.52
CA ASP A 160 6.47 -12.29 -2.72
C ASP A 160 6.08 -12.53 -1.26
N TYR A 161 6.60 -13.61 -0.69
CA TYR A 161 6.44 -13.89 0.72
C TYR A 161 7.56 -13.25 1.54
N VAL A 162 7.19 -12.37 2.47
CA VAL A 162 8.10 -11.60 3.32
C VAL A 162 7.82 -11.96 4.78
N ASN A 163 8.78 -12.57 5.47
CA ASN A 163 8.56 -13.23 6.77
C ASN A 163 9.30 -12.61 7.96
N GLY A 164 10.01 -11.49 7.77
CA GLY A 164 10.63 -10.75 8.86
C GLY A 164 9.64 -9.91 9.69
N GLY A 165 8.37 -9.83 9.27
CA GLY A 165 7.28 -9.13 9.98
C GLY A 165 7.19 -7.64 9.63
N GLU A 166 6.11 -7.02 10.10
CA GLU A 166 5.84 -5.59 9.92
C GLU A 166 6.81 -4.72 10.74
N LEU A 167 7.25 -3.60 10.17
CA LEU A 167 8.06 -2.60 10.87
C LEU A 167 7.32 -2.10 12.11
N PHE A 168 6.00 -1.93 12.01
CA PHE A 168 5.12 -1.59 13.12
C PHE A 168 5.33 -2.51 14.34
N PHE A 169 5.31 -3.83 14.14
CA PHE A 169 5.49 -4.80 15.22
C PHE A 169 6.86 -4.65 15.91
N HIS A 170 7.94 -4.48 15.14
CA HIS A 170 9.28 -4.29 15.70
C HIS A 170 9.38 -2.97 16.47
N LEU A 171 8.78 -1.89 15.93
CA LEU A 171 8.80 -0.57 16.55
C LEU A 171 8.00 -0.55 17.85
N GLN A 172 6.82 -1.17 17.89
CA GLN A 172 6.01 -1.29 19.12
C GLN A 172 6.76 -2.05 20.23
N ARG A 173 7.52 -3.09 19.87
CA ARG A 173 8.28 -3.89 20.83
C ARG A 173 9.49 -3.11 21.39
N GLU A 174 10.20 -2.38 20.54
CA GLU A 174 11.43 -1.65 20.90
C GLU A 174 11.19 -0.20 21.35
N ARG A 175 9.95 0.30 21.17
CA ARG A 175 9.48 1.68 21.39
C ARG A 175 10.06 2.71 20.43
N TYR A 176 11.35 2.63 20.11
CA TYR A 176 12.01 3.46 19.11
C TYR A 176 13.27 2.72 18.61
N PHE A 177 13.76 3.09 17.43
CA PHE A 177 14.97 2.55 16.85
C PHE A 177 16.17 3.47 17.05
N PRO A 178 17.38 2.89 17.16
CA PRO A 178 18.62 3.63 17.02
C PRO A 178 18.71 4.37 15.68
N GLU A 179 19.36 5.54 15.67
CA GLU A 179 19.43 6.42 14.49
C GLU A 179 20.04 5.73 13.26
N ASN A 180 21.05 4.88 13.44
CA ASN A 180 21.65 4.12 12.34
C ASN A 180 20.66 3.12 11.70
N ARG A 181 19.78 2.49 12.50
CA ARG A 181 18.72 1.61 12.01
C ARG A 181 17.64 2.41 11.27
N ALA A 182 17.20 3.52 11.85
CA ALA A 182 16.24 4.41 11.21
C ALA A 182 16.79 4.98 9.88
N LYS A 183 18.06 5.39 9.85
CA LYS A 183 18.76 5.84 8.63
C LYS A 183 18.73 4.79 7.53
N PHE A 184 19.13 3.56 7.87
CA PHE A 184 19.17 2.45 6.92
C PHE A 184 17.79 2.19 6.30
N TYR A 185 16.75 2.03 7.12
CA TYR A 185 15.40 1.83 6.62
C TYR A 185 14.86 3.02 5.82
N SER A 186 15.11 4.25 6.27
CA SER A 186 14.70 5.44 5.53
C SER A 186 15.40 5.57 4.18
N ALA A 187 16.64 5.11 4.04
CA ALA A 187 17.32 5.06 2.75
C ALA A 187 16.65 4.06 1.79
N GLU A 188 16.35 2.84 2.26
CA GLU A 188 15.68 1.82 1.44
C GLU A 188 14.27 2.26 1.02
N MET A 189 13.51 2.85 1.95
CA MET A 189 12.19 3.44 1.67
C MET A 189 12.28 4.59 0.65
N ALA A 190 13.25 5.49 0.82
CA ALA A 190 13.44 6.61 -0.10
C ALA A 190 13.82 6.15 -1.51
N SER A 191 14.67 5.11 -1.63
CA SER A 191 15.01 4.50 -2.92
C SER A 191 13.78 3.91 -3.60
N ALA A 192 12.97 3.15 -2.86
CA ALA A 192 11.73 2.57 -3.36
C ALA A 192 10.73 3.63 -3.85
N LEU A 193 10.51 4.70 -3.07
CA LEU A 193 9.65 5.82 -3.46
C LEU A 193 10.21 6.56 -4.68
N GLY A 194 11.52 6.83 -4.72
CA GLY A 194 12.17 7.48 -5.86
C GLY A 194 12.01 6.68 -7.14
N TYR A 195 12.09 5.35 -7.07
CA TYR A 195 11.80 4.47 -8.20
C TYR A 195 10.35 4.58 -8.67
N LEU A 196 9.37 4.53 -7.77
CA LEU A 196 7.95 4.71 -8.11
C LEU A 196 7.69 6.08 -8.77
N HIS A 197 8.27 7.14 -8.21
CA HIS A 197 8.15 8.48 -8.75
C HIS A 197 8.75 8.59 -10.16
N SER A 198 9.84 7.87 -10.45
CA SER A 198 10.43 7.81 -11.80
C SER A 198 9.51 7.15 -12.84
N LEU A 199 8.55 6.35 -12.38
CA LEU A 199 7.51 5.71 -13.20
C LEU A 199 6.18 6.52 -13.18
N ASN A 200 6.19 7.73 -12.63
CA ASN A 200 5.01 8.58 -12.43
C ASN A 200 3.91 7.90 -11.58
N ILE A 201 4.34 7.19 -10.54
CA ILE A 201 3.48 6.51 -9.55
C ILE A 201 3.69 7.16 -8.19
N ILE A 202 2.60 7.58 -7.55
CA ILE A 202 2.58 8.07 -6.16
C ILE A 202 2.06 6.95 -5.27
N TYR A 203 2.75 6.64 -4.17
CA TYR A 203 2.45 5.53 -3.29
C TYR A 203 1.28 5.81 -2.32
N ARG A 204 1.30 6.97 -1.66
CA ARG A 204 0.24 7.57 -0.82
C ARG A 204 -0.14 6.88 0.49
N ASP A 205 0.41 5.72 0.82
CA ASP A 205 0.10 5.01 2.08
C ASP A 205 1.35 4.45 2.78
N LEU A 206 2.43 5.25 2.84
CA LEU A 206 3.63 4.87 3.59
C LEU A 206 3.39 5.03 5.10
N LYS A 207 3.40 3.88 5.78
CA LYS A 207 3.24 3.71 7.23
C LYS A 207 3.91 2.41 7.69
N PRO A 208 4.26 2.27 8.98
CA PRO A 208 4.97 1.09 9.50
C PRO A 208 4.28 -0.26 9.23
N GLU A 209 2.96 -0.28 9.06
CA GLU A 209 2.16 -1.49 8.76
C GLU A 209 2.37 -1.97 7.32
N ASN A 210 2.61 -1.05 6.38
CA ASN A 210 2.85 -1.35 4.97
C ASN A 210 4.34 -1.55 4.65
N ILE A 211 5.20 -1.55 5.69
CA ILE A 211 6.64 -1.75 5.57
C ILE A 211 6.97 -3.08 6.22
N LEU A 212 7.34 -4.08 5.42
CA LEU A 212 7.76 -5.38 5.93
C LEU A 212 9.28 -5.48 5.96
N LEU A 213 9.81 -6.37 6.79
CA LEU A 213 11.22 -6.77 6.75
C LEU A 213 11.36 -8.14 6.10
N ASP A 214 12.31 -8.31 5.17
CA ASP A 214 12.66 -9.61 4.63
C ASP A 214 13.47 -10.46 5.64
N SER A 215 13.75 -11.71 5.26
CA SER A 215 14.49 -12.65 6.12
C SER A 215 15.88 -12.16 6.56
N LYS A 216 16.50 -11.23 5.81
CA LYS A 216 17.80 -10.63 6.12
C LYS A 216 17.67 -9.31 6.88
N GLY A 217 16.49 -8.70 6.86
CA GLY A 217 16.18 -7.45 7.55
C GLY A 217 16.10 -6.22 6.65
N HIS A 218 16.05 -6.39 5.32
CA HIS A 218 15.80 -5.27 4.40
C HIS A 218 14.31 -4.92 4.37
N VAL A 219 13.99 -3.66 4.13
CA VAL A 219 12.65 -3.16 3.91
C VAL A 219 12.06 -3.69 2.61
N VAL A 220 10.78 -4.06 2.65
CA VAL A 220 9.94 -4.32 1.48
C VAL A 220 8.62 -3.58 1.67
N LEU A 221 8.35 -2.59 0.81
CA LEU A 221 7.05 -1.93 0.78
C LEU A 221 6.01 -2.87 0.16
N THR A 222 4.85 -2.93 0.80
CA THR A 222 3.71 -3.75 0.37
C THR A 222 2.46 -2.90 0.14
N ASP A 223 1.36 -3.51 -0.29
CA ASP A 223 0.03 -2.89 -0.44
C ASP A 223 -0.01 -1.62 -1.31
N PHE A 224 -0.06 -1.81 -2.63
CA PHE A 224 -0.17 -0.71 -3.61
C PHE A 224 -1.63 -0.27 -3.87
N GLY A 225 -2.56 -0.64 -2.98
CA GLY A 225 -4.01 -0.38 -3.13
C GLY A 225 -4.37 1.09 -3.30
N LEU A 226 -3.58 1.99 -2.71
CA LEU A 226 -3.78 3.43 -2.78
C LEU A 226 -2.84 4.13 -3.76
N CYS A 227 -2.06 3.41 -4.55
CA CYS A 227 -1.18 4.05 -5.53
C CYS A 227 -1.95 4.79 -6.63
N LYS A 228 -1.36 5.88 -7.13
CA LYS A 228 -1.89 6.66 -8.24
C LYS A 228 -0.88 6.73 -9.37
N GLU A 229 -1.29 6.27 -10.55
CA GLU A 229 -0.48 6.34 -11.76
C GLU A 229 -0.79 7.57 -12.62
N GLY A 230 0.10 7.87 -13.57
CA GLY A 230 -0.15 8.80 -14.67
C GLY A 230 -0.06 10.27 -14.25
N ILE A 231 0.64 10.54 -13.16
CA ILE A 231 0.88 11.90 -12.67
C ILE A 231 2.21 12.39 -13.29
N GLU A 232 2.14 12.88 -14.53
CA GLU A 232 3.29 13.38 -15.27
C GLU A 232 3.50 14.89 -15.08
N GLY A 233 4.75 15.35 -15.05
CA GLY A 233 5.08 16.78 -15.02
C GLY A 233 4.49 17.50 -13.81
N MET A 234 3.63 18.50 -14.06
CA MET A 234 2.88 19.24 -13.01
C MET A 234 1.50 18.64 -12.72
N GLY A 235 1.27 17.38 -13.11
CA GLY A 235 0.04 16.65 -12.81
C GLY A 235 -0.22 16.61 -11.30
N THR A 236 -1.49 16.65 -10.92
CA THR A 236 -1.92 16.54 -9.53
C THR A 236 -3.10 15.59 -9.40
N THR A 237 -3.36 15.14 -8.18
CA THR A 237 -4.58 14.40 -7.83
C THR A 237 -5.25 15.03 -6.61
N SER A 238 -6.54 14.80 -6.46
CA SER A 238 -7.38 15.35 -5.39
C SER A 238 -8.10 14.27 -4.58
N THR A 239 -7.82 12.98 -4.85
CA THR A 239 -8.45 11.88 -4.12
C THR A 239 -8.03 11.92 -2.66
N PHE A 240 -8.98 11.97 -1.74
CA PHE A 240 -8.69 11.87 -0.32
C PHE A 240 -8.45 10.41 0.07
N CYS A 241 -7.22 10.08 0.46
CA CYS A 241 -6.82 8.73 0.89
C CYS A 241 -5.56 8.78 1.75
N GLY A 242 -5.30 7.69 2.47
CA GLY A 242 -4.16 7.53 3.37
C GLY A 242 -4.60 7.35 4.82
N THR A 243 -3.63 7.12 5.69
CA THR A 243 -3.86 6.84 7.11
C THR A 243 -3.74 8.13 7.93
N PRO A 244 -4.71 8.48 8.82
CA PRO A 244 -4.84 9.80 9.45
C PRO A 244 -3.54 10.39 10.04
N GLU A 245 -2.74 9.56 10.70
CA GLU A 245 -1.49 9.94 11.38
C GLU A 245 -0.38 10.38 10.41
N TYR A 246 -0.47 9.96 9.14
CA TYR A 246 0.54 10.17 8.10
C TYR A 246 0.05 11.10 6.97
N LEU A 247 -1.20 11.58 7.04
CA LEU A 247 -1.75 12.48 6.03
C LEU A 247 -0.95 13.80 5.98
N ALA A 248 -0.59 14.20 4.76
CA ALA A 248 0.06 15.48 4.51
C ALA A 248 -0.93 16.66 4.66
N PRO A 249 -0.48 17.87 5.06
CA PRO A 249 -1.35 19.02 5.28
C PRO A 249 -2.20 19.42 4.06
N GLU A 250 -1.65 19.32 2.85
CA GLU A 250 -2.36 19.60 1.60
C GLU A 250 -3.50 18.62 1.32
N VAL A 251 -3.36 17.35 1.73
CA VAL A 251 -4.43 16.33 1.61
C VAL A 251 -5.58 16.65 2.56
N LEU A 252 -5.27 17.03 3.80
CA LEU A 252 -6.26 17.47 4.79
C LEU A 252 -7.00 18.75 4.36
N ARG A 253 -6.29 19.68 3.70
CA ARG A 253 -6.88 20.88 3.10
C ARG A 253 -7.64 20.62 1.80
N LYS A 254 -7.67 19.37 1.31
CA LYS A 254 -8.30 18.98 0.02
C LYS A 254 -7.73 19.74 -1.17
N GLN A 255 -6.47 20.11 -1.10
CA GLN A 255 -5.76 20.75 -2.19
C GLN A 255 -5.26 19.68 -3.18
N PRO A 256 -5.16 20.01 -4.48
CA PRO A 256 -4.47 19.15 -5.42
C PRO A 256 -3.03 18.90 -4.98
N TYR A 257 -2.65 17.63 -4.89
CA TYR A 257 -1.35 17.21 -4.41
C TYR A 257 -0.65 16.32 -5.45
N ASP A 258 0.65 16.16 -5.25
CA ASP A 258 1.58 15.46 -6.13
C ASP A 258 2.45 14.51 -5.30
N LYS A 259 3.53 14.00 -5.90
CA LYS A 259 4.45 13.05 -5.27
C LYS A 259 5.11 13.51 -3.96
N THR A 260 5.06 14.81 -3.65
CA THR A 260 5.59 15.36 -2.39
C THR A 260 4.90 14.84 -1.14
N VAL A 261 3.69 14.27 -1.25
CA VAL A 261 3.00 13.62 -0.11
C VAL A 261 3.77 12.40 0.39
N ASP A 262 4.45 11.66 -0.48
CA ASP A 262 5.22 10.47 -0.07
C ASP A 262 6.46 10.86 0.75
N TRP A 263 7.06 12.02 0.45
CA TRP A 263 8.16 12.57 1.24
C TRP A 263 7.71 13.05 2.62
N TRP A 264 6.49 13.57 2.75
CA TRP A 264 5.89 13.83 4.06
C TRP A 264 5.73 12.53 4.86
N CYS A 265 5.18 11.48 4.24
CA CYS A 265 5.02 10.19 4.90
C CYS A 265 6.37 9.59 5.32
N LEU A 266 7.41 9.70 4.48
CA LEU A 266 8.77 9.28 4.84
C LEU A 266 9.28 10.03 6.08
N GLY A 267 9.05 11.34 6.14
CA GLY A 267 9.38 12.16 7.32
C GLY A 267 8.62 11.74 8.57
N ALA A 268 7.35 11.40 8.45
CA ALA A 268 6.51 10.95 9.56
C ALA A 268 6.95 9.57 10.08
N VAL A 269 7.24 8.62 9.19
CA VAL A 269 7.76 7.28 9.55
C VAL A 269 9.16 7.40 10.16
N LEU A 270 10.05 8.23 9.60
CA LEU A 270 11.38 8.48 10.19
C LEU A 270 11.27 9.09 11.59
N TYR A 271 10.38 10.07 11.78
CA TYR A 271 10.12 10.64 13.09
C TYR A 271 9.64 9.55 14.06
N GLU A 272 8.69 8.73 13.66
CA GLU A 272 8.16 7.66 14.51
C GLU A 272 9.22 6.62 14.86
N MET A 273 10.08 6.23 13.91
CA MET A 273 11.21 5.35 14.20
C MET A 273 12.14 5.94 15.27
N LEU A 274 12.39 7.26 15.26
CA LEU A 274 13.32 7.91 16.19
C LEU A 274 12.70 8.30 17.54
N TYR A 275 11.38 8.52 17.59
CA TYR A 275 10.70 9.08 18.77
C TYR A 275 9.56 8.19 19.32
N GLY A 276 9.19 7.14 18.59
CA GLY A 276 8.25 6.09 18.98
C GLY A 276 6.77 6.37 18.74
N LEU A 277 6.42 7.59 18.30
CA LEU A 277 5.06 7.98 17.93
C LEU A 277 5.11 8.93 16.74
N PRO A 278 4.06 8.99 15.89
CA PRO A 278 3.96 9.96 14.82
C PRO A 278 4.08 11.42 15.32
N PRO A 279 4.56 12.36 14.50
CA PRO A 279 4.93 13.72 14.94
C PRO A 279 3.79 14.54 15.53
N PHE A 280 2.56 14.28 15.08
CA PHE A 280 1.37 15.05 15.45
C PHE A 280 0.28 14.21 16.12
N TYR A 281 0.64 13.01 16.61
CA TYR A 281 -0.32 12.04 17.16
C TYR A 281 -1.18 12.63 18.30
N SER A 282 -2.49 12.43 18.21
CA SER A 282 -3.45 12.60 19.30
C SER A 282 -4.48 11.47 19.25
N ARG A 283 -5.10 11.18 20.39
CA ARG A 283 -6.25 10.27 20.46
C ARG A 283 -7.52 10.89 19.89
N ASP A 284 -7.59 12.22 19.86
CA ASP A 284 -8.66 12.95 19.18
C ASP A 284 -8.20 13.26 17.76
N THR A 285 -8.85 12.61 16.78
CA THR A 285 -8.57 12.79 15.36
C THR A 285 -8.70 14.25 14.92
N ALA A 286 -9.64 15.01 15.49
CA ALA A 286 -9.80 16.44 15.21
C ALA A 286 -8.57 17.24 15.67
N GLU A 287 -8.11 16.98 16.90
CA GLU A 287 -6.92 17.62 17.45
C GLU A 287 -5.65 17.22 16.67
N MET A 288 -5.58 15.96 16.22
CA MET A 288 -4.49 15.48 15.38
C MET A 288 -4.43 16.25 14.06
N TYR A 289 -5.57 16.45 13.38
CA TYR A 289 -5.60 17.25 12.14
C TYR A 289 -5.23 18.72 12.39
N ASP A 290 -5.72 19.33 13.47
CA ASP A 290 -5.30 20.69 13.85
C ASP A 290 -3.78 20.75 14.10
N CYS A 291 -3.21 19.71 14.73
CA CYS A 291 -1.77 19.60 14.93
C CYS A 291 -1.00 19.50 13.60
N ILE A 292 -1.44 18.61 12.69
CA ILE A 292 -0.85 18.44 11.36
C ILE A 292 -0.91 19.75 10.57
N LEU A 293 -2.00 20.52 10.67
CA LEU A 293 -2.17 21.74 9.89
C LEU A 293 -1.41 22.96 10.43
N TYR A 294 -1.32 23.12 11.76
CA TYR A 294 -0.91 24.41 12.35
C TYR A 294 0.17 24.31 13.43
N LYS A 295 0.30 23.18 14.12
CA LYS A 295 1.25 23.08 15.23
C LYS A 295 2.68 22.93 14.70
N PRO A 296 3.66 23.66 15.26
CA PRO A 296 5.06 23.49 14.88
C PRO A 296 5.56 22.09 15.25
N LEU A 297 6.46 21.56 14.43
CA LEU A 297 7.15 20.30 14.70
C LEU A 297 7.99 20.43 15.97
N LYS A 298 7.94 19.40 16.83
CA LYS A 298 8.74 19.35 18.06
C LYS A 298 9.78 18.26 17.94
N LEU A 299 11.06 18.63 18.00
CA LEU A 299 12.17 17.67 17.93
C LEU A 299 12.89 17.60 19.28
N ARG A 300 12.97 16.39 19.83
CA ARG A 300 13.73 16.12 21.05
C ARG A 300 15.21 15.90 20.71
N THR A 301 16.07 16.07 21.69
CA THR A 301 17.54 16.05 21.54
C THR A 301 18.16 14.65 21.41
N ASN A 302 17.35 13.58 21.40
CA ASN A 302 17.83 12.21 21.22
C ASN A 302 18.20 11.84 19.77
N ALA A 303 17.93 12.72 18.80
CA ALA A 303 18.38 12.57 17.42
C ALA A 303 19.44 13.63 17.08
N SER A 304 20.38 13.25 16.21
CA SER A 304 21.46 14.14 15.76
C SER A 304 20.92 15.41 15.10
N ALA A 305 21.74 16.46 15.04
CA ALA A 305 21.36 17.69 14.32
C ALA A 305 21.07 17.41 12.84
N VAL A 306 21.79 16.45 12.25
CA VAL A 306 21.64 16.03 10.86
C VAL A 306 20.31 15.30 10.65
N ALA A 307 19.95 14.37 11.54
CA ALA A 307 18.64 13.70 11.51
C ALA A 307 17.49 14.70 11.66
N ARG A 308 17.61 15.63 12.61
CA ARG A 308 16.61 16.69 12.82
C ARG A 308 16.44 17.57 11.59
N SER A 309 17.54 17.99 10.95
CA SER A 309 17.50 18.74 9.68
C SER A 309 16.72 18.00 8.59
N LEU A 310 16.93 16.68 8.44
CA LEU A 310 16.20 15.89 7.45
C LEU A 310 14.68 15.90 7.74
N ILE A 311 14.31 15.64 9.00
CA ILE A 311 12.90 15.59 9.42
C ILE A 311 12.23 16.96 9.24
N GLU A 312 12.92 18.05 9.59
CA GLU A 312 12.42 19.42 9.38
C GLU A 312 12.20 19.73 7.90
N GLY A 313 13.07 19.23 7.01
CA GLY A 313 12.91 19.36 5.57
C GLY A 313 11.74 18.55 5.00
N LEU A 314 11.58 17.29 5.44
CA LEU A 314 10.51 16.39 4.98
C LEU A 314 9.12 16.79 5.53
N LEU A 315 9.05 17.32 6.76
CA LEU A 315 7.80 17.71 7.43
C LEU A 315 7.48 19.20 7.28
N GLN A 316 7.93 19.82 6.20
CA GLN A 316 7.44 21.15 5.80
C GLN A 316 5.96 21.08 5.41
N LYS A 317 5.16 21.97 6.01
CA LYS A 317 3.70 22.01 5.79
C LYS A 317 3.31 22.63 4.45
N GLU A 318 4.17 23.50 3.90
CA GLU A 318 4.06 24.00 2.52
C GLU A 318 4.81 23.04 1.61
N LYS A 319 4.10 22.37 0.70
CA LYS A 319 4.68 21.29 -0.12
C LYS A 319 5.82 21.77 -1.02
N GLU A 320 5.80 23.03 -1.47
CA GLU A 320 6.83 23.63 -2.32
C GLU A 320 8.15 23.89 -1.58
N LYS A 321 8.10 24.00 -0.25
CA LYS A 321 9.28 24.15 0.62
C LYS A 321 9.81 22.81 1.12
N ARG A 322 9.06 21.73 0.89
CA ARG A 322 9.40 20.39 1.37
C ARG A 322 10.62 19.85 0.64
N LEU A 323 11.49 19.17 1.37
CA LEU A 323 12.60 18.43 0.79
C LEU A 323 12.05 17.36 -0.16
N GLY A 324 12.53 17.32 -1.41
CA GLY A 324 12.00 16.49 -2.47
C GLY A 324 11.01 17.21 -3.39
N ALA A 325 10.66 18.47 -3.14
CA ALA A 325 9.75 19.21 -4.01
C ALA A 325 10.38 19.65 -5.34
N LYS A 326 11.71 19.90 -5.39
CA LYS A 326 12.34 20.49 -6.58
C LYS A 326 12.98 19.44 -7.49
N LYS A 327 13.78 18.54 -6.90
CA LYS A 327 14.48 17.47 -7.62
C LYS A 327 14.14 16.08 -7.10
N ASP A 328 13.01 15.96 -6.39
CA ASP A 328 12.48 14.68 -5.94
C ASP A 328 13.52 13.88 -5.15
N PHE A 329 13.68 12.59 -5.45
CA PHE A 329 14.62 11.71 -4.78
C PHE A 329 16.06 12.22 -4.80
N CYS A 330 16.49 13.00 -5.80
CA CYS A 330 17.84 13.57 -5.82
C CYS A 330 18.12 14.54 -4.67
N GLU A 331 17.11 15.27 -4.17
CA GLU A 331 17.29 16.11 -2.97
C GLU A 331 17.43 15.26 -1.71
N ILE A 332 16.68 14.15 -1.64
CA ILE A 332 16.75 13.22 -0.52
C ILE A 332 18.13 12.56 -0.46
N LYS A 333 18.62 12.03 -1.59
CA LYS A 333 19.93 11.38 -1.70
C LYS A 333 21.10 12.29 -1.30
N ALA A 334 20.99 13.58 -1.62
CA ALA A 334 22.04 14.57 -1.40
C ALA A 334 22.08 15.10 0.05
N HIS A 335 21.10 14.76 0.90
CA HIS A 335 21.05 15.26 2.26
C HIS A 335 22.14 14.58 3.14
N ASP A 336 22.83 15.36 3.98
CA ASP A 336 23.96 14.91 4.81
C ASP A 336 23.65 13.70 5.71
N PHE A 337 22.38 13.50 6.04
CA PHE A 337 21.91 12.34 6.81
C PHE A 337 22.25 11.00 6.13
N PHE A 338 22.33 10.98 4.80
CA PHE A 338 22.66 9.81 3.99
C PHE A 338 24.07 9.88 3.38
N ALA A 339 24.93 10.78 3.85
CA ALA A 339 26.27 10.98 3.26
C ALA A 339 27.16 9.72 3.32
N ASP A 340 26.91 8.82 4.26
CA ASP A 340 27.60 7.54 4.45
C ASP A 340 26.93 6.36 3.71
N ILE A 341 25.85 6.59 2.96
CA ILE A 341 25.14 5.57 2.19
C ILE A 341 25.62 5.56 0.73
N CYS A 342 26.22 4.44 0.32
CA CYS A 342 26.42 4.13 -1.10
C CYS A 342 25.10 3.61 -1.68
N TRP A 343 24.42 4.43 -2.48
CA TRP A 343 23.08 4.12 -3.00
C TRP A 343 23.10 2.93 -3.97
N GLU A 344 24.15 2.78 -4.77
CA GLU A 344 24.31 1.64 -5.67
C GLU A 344 24.46 0.32 -4.90
N ASP A 345 25.19 0.33 -3.79
CA ASP A 345 25.35 -0.84 -2.94
C ASP A 345 24.11 -1.12 -2.08
N LEU A 346 23.35 -0.07 -1.72
CA LEU A 346 22.04 -0.19 -1.07
C LEU A 346 21.07 -0.94 -2.01
N ASP A 347 20.88 -0.44 -3.23
CA ASP A 347 19.96 -1.03 -4.21
C ASP A 347 20.39 -2.46 -4.63
N ALA A 348 21.69 -2.73 -4.64
CA ALA A 348 22.21 -4.08 -4.86
C ALA A 348 22.09 -5.01 -3.63
N LYS A 349 21.48 -4.56 -2.52
CA LYS A 349 21.39 -5.26 -1.22
C LYS A 349 22.74 -5.77 -0.70
N LYS A 350 23.82 -5.00 -0.93
CA LYS A 350 25.17 -5.32 -0.43
C LYS A 350 25.43 -4.74 0.96
N LEU A 351 24.72 -3.67 1.32
CA LEU A 351 24.79 -3.12 2.67
C LEU A 351 24.10 -4.07 3.65
N VAL A 352 24.80 -4.41 4.75
CA VAL A 352 24.28 -5.34 5.76
C VAL A 352 23.21 -4.65 6.60
N PRO A 353 21.99 -5.21 6.69
CA PRO A 353 20.95 -4.65 7.55
C PRO A 353 21.38 -4.57 9.02
N PRO A 354 21.09 -3.46 9.73
CA PRO A 354 21.47 -3.27 11.13
C PRO A 354 20.66 -4.14 12.10
N TYR A 355 19.60 -4.81 11.62
CA TYR A 355 18.76 -5.70 12.40
C TYR A 355 18.47 -6.96 11.60
N ASN A 356 18.67 -8.12 12.24
CA ASN A 356 18.29 -9.41 11.69
C ASN A 356 17.00 -9.88 12.39
N PRO A 357 15.89 -10.12 11.66
CA PRO A 357 14.66 -10.66 12.22
C PRO A 357 14.79 -12.05 12.84
N ASN A 358 15.93 -12.74 12.65
CA ASN A 358 16.28 -14.05 13.23
C ASN A 358 15.35 -15.19 12.78
N VAL A 359 14.86 -15.15 11.54
CA VAL A 359 13.93 -16.18 11.02
C VAL A 359 14.65 -17.52 10.83
N SER A 360 13.99 -18.60 11.24
CA SER A 360 14.52 -19.98 11.24
C SER A 360 14.36 -20.70 9.89
N GLY A 361 13.62 -20.12 8.94
CA GLY A 361 13.42 -20.66 7.60
C GLY A 361 12.27 -20.00 6.85
N GLN A 362 12.01 -20.47 5.62
CA GLN A 362 10.97 -19.92 4.74
C GLN A 362 9.53 -20.13 5.23
N LEU A 363 9.30 -21.02 6.18
CA LEU A 363 7.98 -21.27 6.77
C LEU A 363 7.88 -20.74 8.20
N ASP A 364 8.84 -19.94 8.65
CA ASP A 364 8.82 -19.36 9.98
C ASP A 364 7.70 -18.32 10.07
N LEU A 365 6.80 -18.53 11.04
CA LEU A 365 5.62 -17.70 11.29
C LEU A 365 5.71 -16.89 12.59
N LYS A 366 6.87 -16.86 13.25
CA LYS A 366 7.01 -16.23 14.58
C LYS A 366 6.69 -14.74 14.64
N HIS A 367 6.76 -14.05 13.49
CA HIS A 367 6.50 -12.61 13.37
C HIS A 367 5.10 -12.31 12.82
N PHE A 368 4.23 -13.32 12.68
CA PHE A 368 2.83 -13.14 12.30
C PHE A 368 1.93 -13.26 13.53
N ASP A 369 0.78 -12.60 13.50
CA ASP A 369 -0.17 -12.66 14.61
C ASP A 369 -0.63 -14.13 14.85
N PRO A 370 -0.46 -14.67 16.07
CA PRO A 370 -0.89 -16.02 16.42
C PRO A 370 -2.40 -16.26 16.22
N GLU A 371 -3.23 -15.22 16.25
CA GLU A 371 -4.66 -15.31 15.93
C GLU A 371 -4.90 -15.75 14.48
N PHE A 372 -4.13 -15.20 13.53
CA PHE A 372 -4.25 -15.56 12.12
C PHE A 372 -3.70 -16.97 11.85
N VAL A 373 -2.53 -17.29 12.41
CA VAL A 373 -1.83 -18.56 12.17
C VAL A 373 -2.60 -19.78 12.72
N ARG A 374 -3.41 -19.57 13.77
CA ARG A 374 -4.28 -20.60 14.35
C ARG A 374 -5.56 -20.82 13.57
N GLU A 375 -5.98 -19.87 12.73
CA GLU A 375 -7.19 -20.01 11.95
C GLU A 375 -7.02 -21.07 10.84
N PRO A 376 -7.98 -21.98 10.65
CA PRO A 376 -7.92 -22.96 9.57
C PRO A 376 -8.09 -22.28 8.21
N VAL A 377 -7.33 -22.76 7.22
CA VAL A 377 -7.47 -22.33 5.83
C VAL A 377 -8.87 -22.71 5.32
N PRO A 378 -9.68 -21.77 4.80
CA PRO A 378 -11.02 -22.08 4.33
C PRO A 378 -10.98 -22.98 3.10
N ALA A 379 -11.77 -24.06 3.11
CA ALA A 379 -11.86 -25.00 1.98
C ALA A 379 -12.35 -24.35 0.67
N SER A 380 -12.91 -23.14 0.72
CA SER A 380 -13.37 -22.37 -0.44
C SER A 380 -12.23 -21.67 -1.21
N VAL A 381 -11.02 -21.57 -0.64
CA VAL A 381 -9.87 -20.89 -1.27
C VAL A 381 -9.26 -21.75 -2.38
N GLY A 382 -9.16 -23.07 -2.19
CA GLY A 382 -8.57 -23.99 -3.18
C GLY A 382 -9.53 -24.49 -4.26
N LYS A 383 -10.80 -24.08 -4.23
CA LYS A 383 -11.81 -24.54 -5.19
C LYS A 383 -11.92 -23.56 -6.36
N SER A 384 -11.46 -23.97 -7.53
CA SER A 384 -12.10 -23.50 -8.77
C SER A 384 -13.53 -24.03 -8.75
N ALA A 385 -14.54 -23.23 -9.08
CA ALA A 385 -15.90 -23.73 -9.21
C ALA A 385 -15.95 -24.74 -10.37
N SER A 386 -15.74 -26.02 -10.06
CA SER A 386 -15.89 -27.12 -11.02
C SER A 386 -17.37 -27.45 -11.14
N GLY A 387 -17.97 -27.13 -12.29
CA GLY A 387 -19.23 -27.72 -12.75
C GLY A 387 -20.51 -26.95 -12.40
N ASN A 388 -21.24 -26.53 -13.44
CA ASN A 388 -22.69 -26.32 -13.53
C ASN A 388 -23.44 -25.87 -12.25
N LYS A 389 -23.01 -24.78 -11.61
CA LYS A 389 -23.96 -23.94 -10.87
C LYS A 389 -24.44 -22.85 -11.82
N MET A 390 -25.77 -22.71 -11.96
CA MET A 390 -26.39 -21.56 -12.63
C MET A 390 -25.63 -20.29 -12.21
N VAL A 391 -24.91 -19.71 -13.16
CA VAL A 391 -24.18 -18.48 -12.94
C VAL A 391 -25.26 -17.40 -12.79
N SER A 392 -25.44 -16.88 -11.57
CA SER A 392 -26.43 -15.83 -11.35
C SER A 392 -26.03 -14.58 -12.14
N ALA A 393 -27.00 -13.77 -12.56
CA ALA A 393 -26.73 -12.52 -13.28
C ALA A 393 -25.71 -11.63 -12.54
N SER A 394 -25.75 -11.64 -11.20
CA SER A 394 -24.80 -10.93 -10.34
C SER A 394 -23.35 -11.44 -10.43
N VAL A 395 -23.11 -12.70 -10.80
CA VAL A 395 -21.76 -13.26 -11.00
C VAL A 395 -21.23 -12.89 -12.39
N ILE A 396 -22.10 -12.87 -13.40
CA ILE A 396 -21.72 -12.44 -14.77
C ILE A 396 -21.37 -10.95 -14.78
N GLU A 397 -22.16 -10.12 -14.09
CA GLU A 397 -21.89 -8.69 -13.92
C GLU A 397 -20.57 -8.45 -13.18
N ALA A 398 -20.29 -9.22 -12.12
CA ALA A 398 -19.02 -9.17 -11.41
C ALA A 398 -17.83 -9.54 -12.31
N ASP A 399 -17.93 -10.61 -13.10
CA ASP A 399 -16.85 -11.03 -14.01
C ASP A 399 -16.56 -9.97 -15.10
N GLY A 400 -17.59 -9.27 -15.61
CA GLY A 400 -17.43 -8.16 -16.54
C GLY A 400 -16.68 -6.96 -15.94
N MET A 401 -16.88 -6.67 -14.65
CA MET A 401 -16.24 -5.54 -13.96
C MET A 401 -14.74 -5.76 -13.67
N PHE A 402 -14.28 -7.02 -13.62
CA PHE A 402 -12.87 -7.38 -13.38
C PHE A 402 -12.18 -7.93 -14.63
N GLN A 403 -12.64 -7.54 -15.83
CA GLN A 403 -12.02 -7.93 -17.09
C GLN A 403 -10.55 -7.47 -17.15
N GLY A 404 -9.66 -8.34 -17.61
CA GLY A 404 -8.22 -8.06 -17.67
C GLY A 404 -7.46 -8.33 -16.37
N PHE A 405 -8.12 -8.78 -15.30
CA PHE A 405 -7.44 -9.07 -14.02
C PHE A 405 -6.41 -10.21 -14.11
N THR A 406 -6.63 -11.20 -14.98
CA THR A 406 -5.77 -12.38 -15.07
C THR A 406 -4.43 -12.05 -15.75
N TYR A 407 -3.33 -12.34 -15.08
CA TYR A 407 -1.95 -12.22 -15.55
C TYR A 407 -1.12 -13.43 -15.13
N VAL A 408 -0.33 -13.93 -16.07
CA VAL A 408 0.67 -14.98 -15.88
C VAL A 408 1.95 -14.50 -16.57
N PRO A 409 3.12 -14.46 -15.90
CA PRO A 409 4.37 -14.04 -16.51
C PRO A 409 4.71 -14.93 -17.73
N PRO A 410 5.33 -14.38 -18.78
CA PRO A 410 5.94 -15.19 -19.82
C PRO A 410 6.98 -16.15 -19.22
N ALA A 411 7.09 -17.37 -19.77
CA ALA A 411 7.94 -18.43 -19.21
C ALA A 411 9.44 -18.06 -19.07
N GLU A 412 9.89 -16.98 -19.71
CA GLU A 412 11.26 -16.48 -19.67
C GLU A 412 11.59 -15.65 -18.41
N ASP A 413 10.60 -15.07 -17.73
CA ASP A 413 10.77 -14.31 -16.47
C ASP A 413 10.67 -15.19 -15.20
N ALA A 414 10.35 -16.49 -15.35
CA ALA A 414 10.25 -17.43 -14.22
C ALA A 414 11.63 -17.91 -13.68
N PHE A 415 12.72 -17.53 -14.36
CA PHE A 415 14.08 -17.96 -14.08
C PHE A 415 15.03 -16.76 -13.94
N SER A 416 14.81 -15.87 -12.97
CA SER A 416 15.80 -14.88 -12.54
C SER A 416 15.74 -14.63 -11.05
#